data_AF-A0A4Y2V544-F1
#
_entry.id   AF-A0A4Y2V544-F1
#
_cell.length_a   1.000
_cell.length_b   1.000
_cell.length_c   1.000
_cell.angle_alpha   90.00
_cell.angle_beta   90.00
_cell.angle_gamma   90.00
#
_symmetry.space_group_name_H-M   'P 1'
#
loop_
_entity.id
_entity.type
_entity.pdbx_description
1 polymer ?
#
loop_
_entity_poly.entity_id
_entity_poly.type
_entity_poly.pdbx_seq_one_letter_code
_entity_poly.pdbx_strand_id
1 'polypeptide(L)'
;MELERIDEVEDNFQIMKPSLKDPSIVIFNVTDELSNEFIENLKSQNEDLANAALKVRTSYTSRYGKNWIISMNPEAFNAFKKRQKVILNWTRLSFKENFRIIQCFKCAKYGHMAASCRDEEYKTGGGICLQVLRVIERRNVKQNQSVQTVLSII
;
A
#
# COMPACT_ATOMS: atom_id res chain seq x y z
N MET A 1 24.90 16.62 -18.71
CA MET A 1 23.49 16.45 -19.09
C MET A 1 22.70 17.27 -18.08
N GLU A 2 22.54 18.55 -18.38
CA GLU A 2 21.74 19.47 -17.56
C GLU A 2 20.28 19.29 -17.96
N LEU A 3 19.40 19.12 -16.97
CA LEU A 3 17.97 19.06 -17.22
C LEU A 3 17.51 20.50 -17.48
N GLU A 4 17.26 20.84 -18.73
CA GLU A 4 16.67 22.13 -19.10
C GLU A 4 15.28 22.25 -18.48
N ARG A 5 15.02 23.38 -17.81
CA ARG A 5 13.72 23.70 -17.21
C ARG A 5 12.73 23.97 -18.35
N ILE A 6 11.68 23.18 -18.43
CA ILE A 6 10.60 23.34 -19.41
C ILE A 6 9.43 24.03 -18.70
N ASP A 7 9.15 25.27 -19.08
CA ASP A 7 8.12 26.13 -18.44
C ASP A 7 6.70 25.53 -18.55
N GLU A 8 6.42 24.72 -19.58
CA GLU A 8 5.13 24.03 -19.78
C GLU A 8 4.80 23.00 -18.67
N VAL A 9 5.83 22.54 -17.93
CA VAL A 9 5.68 21.59 -16.83
C VAL A 9 5.22 22.31 -15.55
N GLU A 10 5.55 23.59 -15.36
CA GLU A 10 5.18 24.33 -14.14
C GLU A 10 3.65 24.61 -14.10
N ASP A 11 3.03 24.94 -15.23
CA ASP A 11 1.61 25.32 -15.27
C ASP A 11 0.64 24.13 -15.12
N ASN A 12 1.05 22.93 -15.54
CA ASN A 12 0.20 21.74 -15.51
C ASN A 12 0.44 20.82 -14.30
N PHE A 13 1.55 21.02 -13.56
CA PHE A 13 1.93 20.13 -12.46
C PHE A 13 2.03 20.89 -11.13
N GLN A 14 1.06 20.64 -10.25
CA GLN A 14 1.16 21.08 -8.86
C GLN A 14 2.15 20.19 -8.10
N ILE A 15 3.37 20.70 -7.88
CA ILE A 15 4.36 20.04 -7.02
C ILE A 15 3.91 20.18 -5.56
N MET A 16 3.22 19.17 -5.06
CA MET A 16 2.86 19.09 -3.64
C MET A 16 3.96 18.40 -2.84
N LYS A 17 4.51 19.06 -1.82
CA LYS A 17 5.40 18.40 -0.86
C LYS A 17 4.61 17.29 -0.13
N PRO A 18 5.04 16.02 -0.19
CA PRO A 18 4.34 14.94 0.51
C PRO A 18 4.28 15.23 2.01
N SER A 19 3.10 15.12 2.61
CA SER A 19 2.97 15.20 4.06
C SER A 19 3.59 13.96 4.70
N LEU A 20 4.42 14.18 5.72
CA LEU A 20 4.92 13.11 6.57
C LEU A 20 3.72 12.51 7.33
N LYS A 21 3.50 11.21 7.16
CA LYS A 21 2.44 10.47 7.84
C LYS A 21 3.06 9.39 8.70
N ASP A 22 2.45 9.15 9.85
CA ASP A 22 2.83 8.03 10.69
C ASP A 22 2.69 6.71 9.93
N PRO A 23 3.71 5.83 10.00
CA PRO A 23 3.62 4.53 9.38
C PRO A 23 2.46 3.73 9.97
N SER A 24 1.92 2.83 9.14
CA SER A 24 0.79 1.99 9.51
C SER A 24 1.08 0.56 9.07
N ILE A 25 0.58 -0.40 9.83
CA ILE A 25 0.59 -1.83 9.48
C ILE A 25 -0.83 -2.35 9.40
N VAL A 26 -1.01 -3.42 8.62
CA VAL A 26 -2.20 -4.26 8.65
C VAL A 26 -1.85 -5.59 9.31
N ILE A 27 -2.54 -5.95 10.38
CA ILE A 27 -2.49 -7.28 10.99
C ILE A 27 -3.65 -8.10 10.40
N PHE A 28 -3.34 -9.27 9.85
CA PHE A 28 -4.32 -10.11 9.19
C PHE A 28 -4.93 -11.15 10.13
N ASN A 29 -6.20 -11.48 9.86
CA ASN A 29 -6.92 -12.61 10.46
C ASN A 29 -6.97 -12.56 12.00
N VAL A 30 -7.22 -11.39 12.56
CA VAL A 30 -7.54 -11.30 13.98
C VAL A 30 -8.97 -11.79 14.19
N THR A 31 -9.15 -12.75 15.09
CA THR A 31 -10.46 -13.31 15.43
C THR A 31 -11.26 -12.39 16.35
N ASP A 32 -10.57 -11.70 17.26
CA ASP A 32 -11.17 -10.88 18.30
C ASP A 32 -11.25 -9.40 17.90
N GLU A 33 -12.07 -8.63 18.62
CA GLU A 33 -12.13 -7.17 18.47
C GLU A 33 -10.99 -6.50 19.24
N LEU A 34 -10.31 -5.53 18.60
CA LEU A 34 -9.24 -4.80 19.28
C LEU A 34 -9.84 -3.71 20.17
N SER A 35 -9.98 -4.02 21.45
CA SER A 35 -10.27 -3.04 22.50
C SER A 35 -8.98 -2.31 22.93
N ASN A 36 -9.08 -1.37 23.87
CA ASN A 36 -7.90 -0.71 24.44
C ASN A 36 -6.96 -1.71 25.14
N GLU A 37 -7.52 -2.71 25.82
CA GLU A 37 -6.78 -3.79 26.49
C GLU A 37 -5.92 -4.58 25.50
N PHE A 38 -6.41 -4.73 24.27
CA PHE A 38 -5.67 -5.43 23.22
C PHE A 38 -4.38 -4.70 22.84
N ILE A 39 -4.38 -3.37 22.84
CA ILE A 39 -3.18 -2.59 22.56
C ILE A 39 -2.15 -2.82 23.67
N GLU A 40 -2.59 -2.88 24.93
CA GLU A 40 -1.71 -3.16 26.06
C GLU A 40 -1.13 -4.58 26.01
N ASN A 41 -1.96 -5.58 25.68
CA ASN A 41 -1.51 -6.96 25.47
C ASN A 41 -0.52 -7.07 24.31
N LEU A 42 -0.76 -6.34 23.21
CA LEU A 42 0.13 -6.30 22.07
C LEU A 42 1.50 -5.73 22.46
N LYS A 43 1.53 -4.68 23.31
CA LYS A 43 2.77 -4.09 23.81
C LYS A 43 3.50 -5.00 24.79
N SER A 44 2.78 -5.64 25.72
CA SER A 44 3.39 -6.50 26.73
C SER A 44 4.03 -7.75 26.14
N GLN A 45 3.45 -8.28 25.05
CA GLN A 45 3.94 -9.48 24.38
C GLN A 45 5.04 -9.23 23.34
N ASN A 46 5.23 -7.98 22.91
CA ASN A 46 6.21 -7.62 21.89
C ASN A 46 7.09 -6.48 22.42
N GLU A 47 8.28 -6.82 22.92
CA GLU A 47 9.24 -5.87 23.51
C GLU A 47 9.55 -4.68 22.57
N ASP A 48 9.64 -4.92 21.26
CA ASP A 48 9.91 -3.85 20.27
C ASP A 48 8.77 -2.83 20.16
N LEU A 49 7.57 -3.17 20.64
CA LEU A 49 6.40 -2.30 20.65
C LEU A 49 6.11 -1.72 22.04
N ALA A 50 6.86 -2.09 23.08
CA ALA A 50 6.57 -1.69 24.46
C ALA A 50 6.45 -0.15 24.60
N ASN A 51 7.39 0.58 24.00
CA ASN A 51 7.43 2.05 24.03
C ASN A 51 6.71 2.70 22.83
N ALA A 52 6.02 1.92 21.99
CA ALA A 52 5.41 2.44 20.76
C ALA A 52 4.11 3.21 21.04
N ALA A 53 3.92 4.33 20.34
CA ALA A 53 2.65 5.05 20.33
C ALA A 53 1.70 4.40 19.29
N LEU A 54 0.94 3.40 19.71
CA LEU A 54 0.03 2.64 18.84
C LEU A 54 -1.36 3.30 18.80
N LYS A 55 -1.91 3.48 17.59
CA LYS A 55 -3.27 3.96 17.37
C LYS A 55 -4.02 3.07 16.39
N VAL A 56 -5.10 2.44 16.85
CA VAL A 56 -6.02 1.69 15.98
C VAL A 56 -6.76 2.69 15.08
N ARG A 57 -6.73 2.47 13.76
CA ARG A 57 -7.37 3.37 12.79
C ARG A 57 -8.67 2.83 12.25
N THR A 58 -8.66 1.60 11.74
CA THR A 58 -9.83 0.98 11.14
C THR A 58 -9.64 -0.53 11.04
N SER A 59 -10.71 -1.25 10.77
CA SER A 59 -10.68 -2.67 10.46
C SER A 59 -11.64 -3.00 9.33
N TYR A 60 -11.37 -4.12 8.65
CA TYR A 60 -12.22 -4.64 7.60
C TYR A 60 -12.30 -6.15 7.70
N THR A 61 -13.47 -6.71 7.37
CA THR A 61 -13.70 -8.14 7.42
C THR A 61 -12.99 -8.85 6.27
N SER A 62 -12.49 -10.05 6.57
CA SER A 62 -11.82 -10.97 5.66
C SER A 62 -12.45 -12.35 5.83
N ARG A 63 -12.15 -13.27 4.91
CA ARG A 63 -12.66 -14.65 4.95
C ARG A 63 -12.31 -15.39 6.25
N TYR A 64 -11.18 -15.06 6.87
CA TYR A 64 -10.62 -15.78 8.02
C TYR A 64 -10.59 -14.94 9.31
N GLY A 65 -11.29 -13.80 9.36
CA GLY A 65 -11.31 -12.91 10.53
C GLY A 65 -11.38 -11.43 10.14
N LYS A 66 -11.03 -10.53 11.05
CA LYS A 66 -10.90 -9.09 10.79
C LYS A 66 -9.43 -8.72 10.55
N ASN A 67 -9.20 -7.88 9.55
CA ASN A 67 -7.90 -7.27 9.30
C ASN A 67 -7.90 -5.89 9.95
N TRP A 68 -6.89 -5.62 10.77
CA TRP A 68 -6.82 -4.40 11.56
C TRP A 68 -5.67 -3.51 11.12
N ILE A 69 -5.95 -2.22 10.96
CA ILE A 69 -4.98 -1.21 10.59
C ILE A 69 -4.55 -0.43 11.82
N ILE A 70 -3.27 -0.51 12.15
CA ILE A 70 -2.68 0.14 13.32
C ILE A 70 -1.61 1.12 12.85
N SER A 71 -1.68 2.35 13.35
CA SER A 71 -0.64 3.37 13.20
C SER A 71 0.37 3.26 14.32
N MET A 72 1.63 3.57 14.04
CA MET A 72 2.68 3.63 15.06
C MET A 72 3.72 4.71 14.75
N ASN A 73 4.58 5.02 15.72
CA ASN A 73 5.72 5.91 15.52
C ASN A 73 6.77 5.28 14.59
N PRO A 74 7.51 6.10 13.80
CA PRO A 74 8.52 5.61 12.86
C PRO A 74 9.63 4.76 13.48
N GLU A 75 10.08 5.10 14.68
CA GLU A 75 11.12 4.36 15.40
C GLU A 75 10.69 2.92 15.71
N ALA A 76 9.50 2.77 16.31
CA ALA A 76 8.93 1.45 16.58
C ALA A 76 8.67 0.68 15.30
N PHE A 77 8.19 1.34 14.24
CA PHE A 77 7.97 0.69 12.94
C PHE A 77 9.27 0.11 12.37
N ASN A 78 10.36 0.84 12.41
CA ASN A 78 11.65 0.37 11.88
C ASN A 78 12.23 -0.79 12.69
N ALA A 79 12.04 -0.81 14.01
CA ALA A 79 12.38 -1.95 14.86
C ALA A 79 11.49 -3.16 14.53
N PHE A 80 10.18 -2.94 14.45
CA PHE A 80 9.17 -3.97 14.26
C PHE A 80 9.18 -4.57 12.85
N LYS A 81 9.50 -3.78 11.82
CA LYS A 81 9.58 -4.21 10.40
C LYS A 81 10.60 -5.34 10.17
N LYS A 82 11.58 -5.50 11.07
CA LYS A 82 12.53 -6.61 11.03
C LYS A 82 11.87 -7.96 11.32
N ARG A 83 10.73 -7.97 12.02
CA ARG A 83 9.92 -9.17 12.26
C ARG A 83 8.89 -9.35 11.13
N GLN A 84 8.52 -10.60 10.87
CA GLN A 84 7.44 -10.94 9.93
C GLN A 84 6.09 -11.22 10.61
N LYS A 85 6.11 -11.49 11.92
CA LYS A 85 4.94 -11.93 12.67
C LYS A 85 4.80 -11.13 13.96
N VAL A 86 3.55 -10.90 14.33
CA VAL A 86 3.15 -10.25 15.57
C VAL A 86 2.59 -11.31 16.52
N ILE A 87 3.01 -11.28 17.77
CA ILE A 87 2.44 -12.14 18.81
C ILE A 87 1.27 -11.42 19.43
N LEU A 88 0.17 -12.14 19.58
CA LEU A 88 -1.04 -11.61 20.11
C LEU A 88 -1.84 -12.68 20.83
N ASN A 89 -2.03 -12.48 22.13
CA ASN A 89 -2.58 -13.48 23.04
C ASN A 89 -1.80 -14.79 22.90
N TRP A 90 -2.44 -15.82 22.33
CA TRP A 90 -1.84 -17.15 22.07
C TRP A 90 -1.60 -17.41 20.59
N THR A 91 -1.67 -16.38 19.74
CA THR A 91 -1.60 -16.49 18.29
C THR A 91 -0.42 -15.74 17.71
N ARG A 92 0.13 -16.26 16.61
CA ARG A 92 1.16 -15.61 15.81
C ARG A 92 0.54 -15.17 14.50
N LEU A 93 0.30 -13.87 14.36
CA LEU A 93 -0.36 -13.31 13.19
C LEU A 93 0.65 -12.72 12.22
N SER A 94 0.33 -12.80 10.93
CA SER A 94 1.11 -12.12 9.90
C SER A 94 0.68 -10.66 9.81
N PHE A 95 1.62 -9.76 9.53
CA PHE A 95 1.32 -8.37 9.25
C PHE A 95 2.06 -7.89 8.01
N LYS A 96 1.58 -6.79 7.41
CA LYS A 96 2.24 -6.09 6.31
C LYS A 96 2.22 -4.59 6.54
N GLU A 97 3.16 -3.90 5.91
CA GLU A 97 3.14 -2.44 5.80
C GLU A 97 1.88 -1.99 5.05
N ASN A 98 1.18 -1.01 5.60
CA ASN A 98 -0.04 -0.46 5.02
C ASN A 98 0.28 0.80 4.20
N PHE A 99 0.45 0.64 2.90
CA PHE A 99 0.61 1.76 1.99
C PHE A 99 -0.74 2.41 1.68
N ARG A 100 -0.86 3.71 1.94
CA ARG A 100 -2.08 4.50 1.62
C ARG A 100 -2.03 5.07 0.21
N ILE A 101 -1.42 4.35 -0.72
CA ILE A 101 -1.32 4.77 -2.11
C ILE A 101 -2.51 4.15 -2.83
N ILE A 102 -3.54 4.96 -3.04
CA ILE A 102 -4.74 4.54 -3.76
C ILE A 102 -4.50 4.85 -5.24
N GLN A 103 -4.69 3.85 -6.10
CA GLN A 103 -4.74 4.01 -7.54
C GLN A 103 -6.16 3.77 -8.04
N CYS A 104 -6.67 4.67 -8.85
CA CYS A 104 -8.00 4.54 -9.44
C CYS A 104 -8.00 3.44 -10.51
N PHE A 105 -8.91 2.47 -10.40
CA PHE A 105 -9.05 1.38 -11.37
C PHE A 105 -9.72 1.78 -12.71
N LYS A 106 -10.21 3.02 -12.83
CA LYS A 106 -10.77 3.56 -14.07
C LYS A 106 -9.71 4.31 -14.86
N CYS A 107 -9.20 5.42 -14.32
CA CYS A 107 -8.29 6.31 -15.03
C CYS A 107 -6.79 6.10 -14.71
N ALA A 108 -6.42 5.11 -13.90
CA ALA A 108 -5.04 4.82 -13.48
C ALA A 108 -4.32 5.91 -12.67
N LYS A 109 -4.93 7.07 -12.46
CA LYS A 109 -4.39 8.17 -11.64
C LYS A 109 -4.40 7.81 -10.15
N TYR A 110 -3.46 8.36 -9.39
CA TYR A 110 -3.35 8.16 -7.95
C TYR A 110 -4.25 9.11 -7.15
N GLY A 111 -4.43 8.81 -5.87
CA GLY A 111 -5.06 9.71 -4.90
C GLY A 111 -6.57 9.59 -4.76
N HIS A 112 -7.24 8.74 -5.56
CA HIS A 112 -8.68 8.53 -5.47
C HIS A 112 -9.10 7.11 -5.87
N MET A 113 -10.25 6.68 -5.37
CA MET A 113 -10.85 5.38 -5.72
C MET A 113 -11.71 5.49 -6.98
N ALA A 114 -11.96 4.38 -7.66
CA ALA A 114 -12.84 4.34 -8.85
C ALA A 114 -14.27 4.85 -8.58
N ALA A 115 -14.74 4.75 -7.33
CA ALA A 115 -16.03 5.29 -6.89
C ALA A 115 -16.06 6.83 -6.86
N SER A 116 -14.93 7.47 -6.55
CA SER A 116 -14.78 8.93 -6.48
C SER A 116 -14.09 9.51 -7.73
N CYS A 117 -14.08 8.77 -8.84
CA CYS A 117 -13.42 9.18 -10.08
C CYS A 117 -14.25 10.27 -10.80
N ARG A 118 -13.61 11.41 -11.06
CA ARG A 118 -14.22 12.53 -11.79
C ARG A 118 -13.88 12.55 -13.28
N ASP A 119 -13.01 11.66 -13.73
CA ASP A 119 -12.59 11.55 -15.12
C ASP A 119 -13.80 11.20 -16.01
N GLU A 120 -14.13 12.06 -16.96
CA GLU A 120 -15.34 11.95 -17.80
C GLU A 120 -15.11 11.01 -18.98
N GLU A 121 -13.87 10.87 -19.46
CA GLU A 121 -13.49 10.04 -20.60
C GLU A 121 -13.84 8.55 -20.37
N TYR A 122 -13.74 8.11 -19.10
CA TYR A 122 -14.08 6.77 -18.66
C TYR A 122 -15.54 6.58 -18.18
N LYS A 123 -16.35 7.65 -18.12
CA LYS A 123 -17.78 7.53 -17.73
C LYS A 123 -18.65 7.03 -18.87
N THR A 124 -18.30 7.37 -20.12
CA THR A 124 -19.09 7.10 -21.32
C THR A 124 -18.40 6.15 -22.30
N GLY A 125 -17.07 6.06 -22.27
CA GLY A 125 -16.30 5.09 -23.05
C GLY A 125 -16.13 3.77 -22.32
N GLY A 126 -16.27 2.65 -23.02
CA GLY A 126 -15.94 1.30 -22.54
C GLY A 126 -14.45 1.11 -22.29
N GLY A 127 -13.89 1.87 -21.34
CA GLY A 127 -12.48 1.89 -21.01
C GLY A 127 -11.99 0.51 -20.58
N ILE A 128 -10.81 0.14 -21.07
CA ILE A 128 -10.16 -1.12 -20.74
C ILE A 128 -9.78 -1.07 -19.25
N CYS A 129 -10.27 -2.03 -18.46
CA CYS A 129 -9.98 -2.04 -17.03
C CYS A 129 -8.47 -2.25 -16.80
N LEU A 130 -7.93 -1.65 -15.74
CA LEU A 130 -6.50 -1.77 -15.39
C LEU A 130 -6.01 -3.19 -15.19
N GLN A 131 -6.90 -4.14 -14.89
CA GLN A 131 -6.55 -5.56 -14.84
C GLN A 131 -6.09 -6.06 -16.21
N VAL A 132 -6.72 -5.59 -17.30
CA VAL A 132 -6.40 -5.95 -18.68
C VAL A 132 -5.15 -5.19 -19.16
N LEU A 133 -5.04 -3.89 -18.87
CA LEU A 133 -3.84 -3.10 -19.21
C LEU A 133 -2.56 -3.68 -18.58
N ARG A 134 -2.59 -4.03 -17.29
CA ARG A 134 -1.43 -4.65 -16.60
C ARG A 134 -1.08 -6.03 -17.17
N VAL A 135 -2.05 -6.79 -17.70
CA VAL A 135 -1.80 -8.07 -18.38
C VAL A 135 -1.12 -7.84 -19.73
N ILE A 136 -1.55 -6.83 -20.49
CA ILE A 136 -0.94 -6.46 -21.78
C ILE A 136 0.50 -5.99 -21.57
N GLU A 137 0.75 -5.08 -20.62
CA GLU A 137 2.11 -4.60 -20.30
C GLU A 137 3.04 -5.74 -19.91
N ARG A 138 2.59 -6.66 -19.03
CA ARG A 138 3.41 -7.83 -18.65
C ARG A 138 3.69 -8.78 -19.81
N ARG A 139 2.78 -8.92 -20.78
CA ARG A 139 3.01 -9.71 -22.00
C ARG A 139 4.02 -9.04 -22.91
N ASN A 140 3.93 -7.72 -23.10
CA ASN A 140 4.87 -6.95 -23.91
C ASN A 140 6.29 -6.97 -23.32
N VAL A 141 6.44 -6.88 -21.99
CA VAL A 141 7.74 -7.01 -21.32
C VAL A 141 8.35 -8.40 -21.57
N LYS A 142 7.56 -9.47 -21.45
CA LYS A 142 8.06 -10.84 -21.72
C LYS A 142 8.44 -11.06 -23.19
N GLN A 143 7.68 -10.49 -24.13
CA GLN A 143 8.02 -10.56 -25.56
C GLN A 143 9.33 -9.81 -25.86
N ASN A 144 9.50 -8.60 -25.33
CA ASN A 144 10.76 -7.85 -25.51
C ASN A 144 11.96 -8.55 -24.87
N GLN A 145 11.78 -9.23 -23.74
CA GLN A 145 12.85 -9.99 -23.08
C GLN A 145 13.22 -11.26 -23.87
N SER A 146 12.24 -11.93 -24.51
CA SER A 146 12.51 -13.04 -25.42
C SER A 146 13.22 -12.62 -26.70
N VAL A 147 12.88 -11.45 -27.26
CA VAL A 147 13.52 -10.92 -28.47
C VAL A 147 14.97 -10.50 -28.20
N GLN A 148 15.26 -9.88 -27.05
CA GLN A 148 16.63 -9.58 -26.62
C GLN A 148 17.47 -10.84 -26.42
N THR A 149 16.90 -11.91 -25.90
CA THR A 149 17.62 -13.18 -25.68
C THR A 149 18.01 -13.86 -26.99
N VAL A 150 17.16 -13.77 -28.03
CA VAL A 150 17.45 -14.32 -29.36
C VAL A 150 18.50 -13.49 -30.11
N LEU A 151 18.50 -12.17 -29.95
CA LEU A 151 19.51 -11.27 -30.56
C LEU A 151 20.90 -11.40 -29.91
N SER A 152 21.02 -11.90 -28.68
CA SER A 152 22.31 -12.17 -28.02
C SER A 152 22.92 -13.54 -28.35
N ILE A 153 22.26 -14.35 -29.16
CA ILE A 153 22.70 -15.71 -29.56
C ILE A 153 23.13 -15.75 -31.05
N ILE A 154 22.97 -14.66 -31.79
CA ILE A 154 23.46 -14.46 -33.16
C ILE A 154 24.68 -13.54 -33.11
#